data_AF-A0A9X3T7X9-F1
#
_entry.id   AF-A0A9X3T7X9-F1
#
_cell.length_a   1.000
_cell.length_b   1.000
_cell.length_c   1.000
_cell.angle_alpha   90.00
_cell.angle_beta   90.00
_cell.angle_gamma   90.00
#
_symmetry.space_group_name_H-M   'P 1'
#
loop_
_entity.id
_entity.type
_entity.pdbx_description
1 polymer ?
#
loop_
_entity_poly.entity_id
_entity_poly.type
_entity_poly.pdbx_seq_one_letter_code
_entity_poly.pdbx_strand_id
1 'polypeptide(L)'
;MEQLPPTYSLIGCCVTRDAADLGRDPLPRPVHFVSRTRIQSLVSTPSPIEAEDIKLDSAFQRRTIVEDHHKTALDPLAGIDHPIVIDLIDERWPLVDTGSGLVTSTIYFRNAGLDKQPGVRPAINDVELAADGPFALATKEFAARLPKVPVLIHRAFWASHDIAGEPVSDLRVTRRNNNWLEHAYALLEAALGDRALPPVEVDASARIADPGHRWGPGPYHYIDEYYTELSDQVRKALANAG
;
A
#
# COMPACT_ATOMS: atom_id res chain seq x y z
N MET A 1 -30.49 12.91 7.69
CA MET A 1 -30.12 11.66 8.39
C MET A 1 -28.62 11.62 8.37
N GLU A 2 -27.96 11.74 9.52
CA GLU A 2 -26.50 11.73 9.61
C GLU A 2 -26.01 10.34 9.19
N GLN A 3 -25.18 10.26 8.15
CA GLN A 3 -24.64 8.98 7.69
C GLN A 3 -23.66 8.45 8.75
N LEU A 4 -23.81 7.19 9.13
CA LEU A 4 -22.84 6.54 10.02
C LEU A 4 -21.45 6.55 9.37
N PRO A 5 -20.38 6.73 10.15
CA PRO A 5 -19.03 6.71 9.60
C PRO A 5 -18.71 5.32 9.00
N PRO A 6 -18.00 5.25 7.86
CA PRO A 6 -17.74 3.99 7.19
C PRO A 6 -16.83 3.08 8.02
N THR A 7 -17.11 1.78 8.06
CA THR A 7 -16.20 0.78 8.65
C THR A 7 -15.41 0.11 7.53
N TYR A 8 -14.08 0.04 7.65
CA TYR A 8 -13.22 -0.55 6.61
C TYR A 8 -11.91 -1.10 7.17
N SER A 9 -11.26 -2.00 6.43
CA SER A 9 -9.85 -2.40 6.62
C SER A 9 -8.98 -1.80 5.51
N LEU A 10 -7.69 -1.59 5.77
CA LEU A 10 -6.75 -1.00 4.82
C LEU A 10 -5.58 -1.95 4.55
N ILE A 11 -5.31 -2.21 3.25
CA ILE A 11 -4.05 -2.79 2.77
C ILE A 11 -3.36 -1.76 1.90
N GLY A 12 -2.26 -1.19 2.37
CA GLY A 12 -1.60 -0.11 1.64
C GLY A 12 -0.65 0.63 2.54
N CYS A 13 -0.40 1.89 2.23
CA CYS A 13 0.63 2.64 2.93
C CYS A 13 0.07 3.76 3.81
N CYS A 14 0.98 4.62 4.28
CA CYS A 14 0.63 5.84 5.02
C CYS A 14 -0.26 6.80 4.22
N VAL A 15 -0.26 6.77 2.88
CA VAL A 15 -1.09 7.65 2.05
C VAL A 15 -2.57 7.51 2.39
N THR A 16 -3.15 6.33 2.23
CA THR A 16 -4.58 6.14 2.50
C THR A 16 -4.89 6.21 3.99
N ARG A 17 -3.97 5.73 4.84
CA ARG A 17 -4.12 5.82 6.30
C ARG A 17 -4.20 7.27 6.77
N ASP A 18 -3.44 8.17 6.16
CA ASP A 18 -3.38 9.57 6.60
C ASP A 18 -4.71 10.31 6.36
N ALA A 19 -5.60 9.81 5.49
CA ALA A 19 -6.99 10.30 5.39
C ALA A 19 -7.82 10.07 6.67
N ALA A 20 -7.36 9.23 7.62
CA ALA A 20 -7.98 9.08 8.93
C ALA A 20 -7.42 10.03 10.01
N ASP A 21 -6.39 10.82 9.68
CA ASP A 21 -5.75 11.75 10.61
C ASP A 21 -5.66 13.19 10.06
N LEU A 22 -5.69 13.38 8.73
CA LEU A 22 -5.45 14.64 8.02
C LEU A 22 -6.65 15.08 7.18
N GLY A 23 -6.62 16.33 6.73
CA GLY A 23 -7.71 16.93 5.95
C GLY A 23 -8.94 17.28 6.80
N ARG A 24 -9.98 17.78 6.12
CA ARG A 24 -11.26 18.12 6.72
C ARG A 24 -12.15 16.90 6.80
N ASP A 25 -12.77 16.68 7.97
CA ASP A 25 -13.66 15.53 8.23
C ASP A 25 -13.01 14.17 7.89
N PRO A 26 -11.91 13.81 8.62
CA PRO A 26 -11.14 12.61 8.34
C PRO A 26 -11.98 11.34 8.47
N LEU A 27 -11.56 10.29 7.77
CA LEU A 27 -12.13 8.95 7.91
C LEU A 27 -11.93 8.42 9.34
N PRO A 28 -12.79 7.49 9.80
CA PRO A 28 -12.47 6.72 10.98
C PRO A 28 -11.21 5.86 10.73
N ARG A 29 -10.51 5.49 11.81
CA ARG A 29 -9.36 4.59 11.67
C ARG A 29 -9.79 3.23 11.13
N PRO A 30 -9.00 2.60 10.24
CA PRO A 30 -9.30 1.28 9.72
C PRO A 30 -9.27 0.24 10.85
N VAL A 31 -10.15 -0.77 10.76
CA VAL A 31 -10.24 -1.88 11.73
C VAL A 31 -8.94 -2.68 11.74
N HIS A 32 -8.42 -2.99 10.56
CA HIS A 32 -7.11 -3.61 10.35
C HIS A 32 -6.28 -2.78 9.38
N PHE A 33 -4.97 -2.69 9.62
CA PHE A 33 -4.04 -1.95 8.77
C PHE A 33 -2.83 -2.82 8.43
N VAL A 34 -2.79 -3.27 7.17
CA VAL A 34 -1.69 -4.02 6.58
C VAL A 34 -0.86 -3.05 5.75
N SER A 35 0.44 -2.92 6.04
CA SER A 35 1.31 -1.95 5.36
C SER A 35 2.76 -2.39 5.31
N ARG A 36 3.55 -1.64 4.53
CA ARG A 36 4.99 -1.85 4.30
C ARG A 36 5.31 -3.23 3.74
N THR A 37 4.43 -3.72 2.88
CA THR A 37 4.58 -4.98 2.18
C THR A 37 4.12 -4.83 0.74
N ARG A 38 4.71 -5.61 -0.15
CA ARG A 38 4.33 -5.71 -1.55
C ARG A 38 3.47 -6.93 -1.79
N ILE A 39 2.57 -6.86 -2.77
CA ILE A 39 1.69 -7.98 -3.16
C ILE A 39 2.48 -9.25 -3.43
N GLN A 40 3.59 -9.15 -4.18
CA GLN A 40 4.46 -10.29 -4.48
C GLN A 40 5.08 -10.90 -3.22
N SER A 41 5.32 -10.10 -2.18
CA SER A 41 5.81 -10.61 -0.91
C SER A 41 4.70 -11.28 -0.11
N LEU A 42 3.51 -10.65 0.00
CA LEU A 42 2.35 -11.17 0.74
C LEU A 42 1.97 -12.60 0.36
N VAL A 43 2.19 -12.98 -0.90
CA VAL A 43 1.81 -14.27 -1.43
C VAL A 43 2.98 -15.22 -1.70
N SER A 44 4.21 -14.79 -1.41
CA SER A 44 5.39 -15.62 -1.57
C SER A 44 5.43 -16.76 -0.57
N THR A 45 6.36 -17.71 -0.76
CA THR A 45 6.68 -18.72 0.25
C THR A 45 7.17 -18.05 1.54
N PRO A 46 6.75 -18.52 2.72
CA PRO A 46 7.28 -18.03 3.99
C PRO A 46 8.80 -18.15 4.06
N SER A 47 9.43 -17.13 4.66
CA SER A 47 10.86 -17.10 4.92
C SER A 47 11.09 -17.25 6.43
N PRO A 48 12.00 -18.14 6.87
CA PRO A 48 12.32 -18.26 8.29
C PRO A 48 12.89 -16.96 8.87
N ILE A 49 12.33 -16.51 9.98
CA ILE A 49 12.88 -15.44 10.81
C ILE A 49 12.40 -15.64 12.24
N GLU A 50 13.30 -15.46 13.20
CA GLU A 50 12.96 -15.41 14.62
C GLU A 50 12.77 -13.95 15.03
N ALA A 51 11.72 -13.66 15.81
CA ALA A 51 11.41 -12.28 16.20
C ALA A 51 12.52 -11.64 17.04
N GLU A 52 13.30 -12.48 17.72
CA GLU A 52 14.45 -12.14 18.55
C GLU A 52 15.64 -11.61 17.73
N ASP A 53 15.73 -11.96 16.44
CA ASP A 53 16.78 -11.49 15.54
C ASP A 53 16.54 -10.04 15.08
N ILE A 54 15.32 -9.52 15.26
CA ILE A 54 14.93 -8.19 14.81
C ILE A 54 15.18 -7.16 15.91
N LYS A 55 16.38 -6.59 15.90
CA LYS A 55 16.85 -5.60 16.90
C LYS A 55 16.36 -4.18 16.58
N LEU A 56 15.04 -3.97 16.69
CA LEU A 56 14.40 -2.65 16.57
C LEU A 56 13.54 -2.35 17.80
N ASP A 57 13.59 -1.10 18.29
CA ASP A 57 12.82 -0.70 19.48
C ASP A 57 11.30 -0.67 19.22
N SER A 58 10.89 -0.36 17.99
CA SER A 58 9.48 -0.22 17.63
C SER A 58 8.81 -1.59 17.45
N ALA A 59 7.85 -1.91 18.32
CA ALA A 59 7.02 -3.12 18.22
C ALA A 59 6.28 -3.21 16.88
N PHE A 60 5.82 -2.08 16.33
CA PHE A 60 5.19 -2.02 15.02
C PHE A 60 6.18 -2.45 13.91
N GLN A 61 7.39 -1.87 13.89
CA GLN A 61 8.39 -2.19 12.88
C GLN A 61 8.81 -3.67 12.93
N ARG A 62 9.01 -4.21 14.14
CA ARG A 62 9.30 -5.63 14.33
C ARG A 62 8.17 -6.51 13.80
N ARG A 63 6.93 -6.22 14.20
CA ARG A 63 5.74 -6.97 13.77
C ARG A 63 5.62 -7.01 12.25
N THR A 64 5.77 -5.86 11.58
CA THR A 64 5.68 -5.80 10.12
C THR A 64 6.73 -6.66 9.42
N ILE A 65 7.96 -6.71 9.94
CA ILE A 65 8.99 -7.60 9.39
C ILE A 65 8.58 -9.08 9.58
N VAL A 66 8.16 -9.46 10.79
CA VAL A 66 7.76 -10.83 11.09
C VAL A 66 6.58 -11.28 10.23
N GLU A 67 5.52 -10.46 10.17
CA GLU A 67 4.31 -10.73 9.37
C GLU A 67 4.63 -10.88 7.88
N ASP A 68 5.54 -10.06 7.34
CA ASP A 68 5.99 -10.13 5.95
C ASP A 68 6.82 -11.41 5.69
N HIS A 69 7.67 -11.84 6.62
CA HIS A 69 8.43 -13.09 6.47
C HIS A 69 7.54 -14.32 6.59
N HIS A 70 6.66 -14.36 7.59
CA HIS A 70 5.77 -15.49 7.88
C HIS A 70 4.54 -15.55 6.97
N LYS A 71 4.26 -14.49 6.20
CA LYS A 71 3.10 -14.38 5.29
C LYS A 71 1.75 -14.35 6.01
N THR A 72 1.76 -13.81 7.22
CA THR A 72 0.60 -13.74 8.13
C THR A 72 -0.04 -12.35 8.16
N ALA A 73 0.48 -11.40 7.39
CA ALA A 73 -0.02 -10.02 7.37
C ALA A 73 -1.51 -9.90 6.99
N LEU A 74 -2.05 -10.87 6.23
CA LEU A 74 -3.46 -10.90 5.81
C LEU A 74 -4.36 -11.66 6.80
N ASP A 75 -3.80 -12.39 7.76
CA ASP A 75 -4.57 -13.21 8.71
C ASP A 75 -5.64 -12.41 9.47
N PRO A 76 -5.38 -11.16 9.93
CA PRO A 76 -6.41 -10.36 10.59
C PRO A 76 -7.61 -10.02 9.71
N LEU A 77 -7.49 -10.13 8.38
CA LEU A 77 -8.58 -9.88 7.44
C LEU A 77 -9.45 -11.11 7.21
N ALA A 78 -9.06 -12.27 7.75
CA ALA A 78 -9.85 -13.49 7.62
C ALA A 78 -11.20 -13.31 8.35
N GLY A 79 -12.29 -13.42 7.60
CA GLY A 79 -13.65 -13.43 8.16
C GLY A 79 -14.23 -12.06 8.50
N ILE A 80 -13.62 -10.96 8.07
CA ILE A 80 -14.26 -9.63 8.15
C ILE A 80 -15.51 -9.57 7.25
N ASP A 81 -16.45 -8.71 7.62
CA ASP A 81 -17.71 -8.46 6.91
C ASP A 81 -17.82 -7.03 6.34
N HIS A 82 -16.79 -6.21 6.51
CA HIS A 82 -16.71 -4.84 6.00
C HIS A 82 -15.74 -4.70 4.82
N PRO A 83 -15.88 -3.63 4.00
CA PRO A 83 -15.02 -3.41 2.83
C PRO A 83 -13.53 -3.25 3.14
N ILE A 84 -12.70 -3.55 2.14
CA ILE A 84 -11.26 -3.30 2.17
C ILE A 84 -10.93 -2.12 1.26
N VAL A 85 -10.10 -1.18 1.72
CA VAL A 85 -9.48 -0.15 0.87
C VAL A 85 -8.04 -0.57 0.55
N ILE A 86 -7.62 -0.46 -0.71
CA ILE A 86 -6.27 -0.83 -1.16
C ILE A 86 -5.59 0.32 -1.91
N ASP A 87 -4.34 0.61 -1.57
CA ASP A 87 -3.42 1.41 -2.40
C ASP A 87 -2.13 0.63 -2.68
N LEU A 88 -1.42 0.98 -3.77
CA LEU A 88 -0.21 0.26 -4.21
C LEU A 88 1.08 1.06 -3.98
N ILE A 89 1.07 2.11 -3.16
CA ILE A 89 2.24 2.97 -3.02
C ILE A 89 3.43 2.26 -2.34
N ASP A 90 3.18 1.25 -1.49
CA ASP A 90 4.27 0.43 -0.92
C ASP A 90 4.95 -0.49 -1.95
N GLU A 91 4.41 -0.65 -3.17
CA GLU A 91 5.12 -1.30 -4.30
C GLU A 91 6.42 -0.60 -4.68
N ARG A 92 6.63 0.65 -4.21
CA ARG A 92 7.89 1.38 -4.33
C ARG A 92 9.08 0.69 -3.66
N TRP A 93 8.83 -0.18 -2.68
CA TRP A 93 9.91 -0.81 -1.93
C TRP A 93 10.61 -1.88 -2.77
N PRO A 94 11.93 -2.04 -2.65
CA PRO A 94 12.62 -3.17 -3.26
C PRO A 94 12.12 -4.49 -2.66
N LEU A 95 12.06 -5.53 -3.49
CA LEU A 95 11.95 -6.91 -3.01
C LEU A 95 13.34 -7.50 -2.87
N VAL A 96 13.50 -8.40 -1.91
CA VAL A 96 14.67 -9.26 -1.81
C VAL A 96 14.23 -10.73 -1.75
N ASP A 97 15.03 -11.58 -2.36
CA ASP A 97 14.92 -13.03 -2.23
C ASP A 97 15.79 -13.47 -1.05
N THR A 98 15.19 -14.19 -0.12
CA THR A 98 15.86 -14.72 1.08
C THR A 98 16.49 -16.10 0.85
N GLY A 99 16.34 -16.66 -0.36
CA GLY A 99 16.63 -18.06 -0.69
C GLY A 99 15.47 -19.02 -0.37
N SER A 100 14.45 -18.56 0.37
CA SER A 100 13.21 -19.30 0.64
C SER A 100 12.00 -18.67 -0.05
N GLY A 101 11.90 -17.34 0.02
CA GLY A 101 10.83 -16.56 -0.58
C GLY A 101 11.15 -15.08 -0.62
N LEU A 102 10.22 -14.31 -1.20
CA LEU A 102 10.37 -12.87 -1.40
C LEU A 102 9.89 -12.09 -0.17
N VAL A 103 10.69 -11.14 0.30
CA VAL A 103 10.33 -10.21 1.38
C VAL A 103 10.50 -8.77 0.93
N THR A 104 9.68 -7.88 1.50
CA THR A 104 9.71 -6.45 1.20
C THR A 104 10.86 -5.80 1.97
N SER A 105 11.85 -5.27 1.24
CA SER A 105 13.04 -4.62 1.81
C SER A 105 12.72 -3.17 2.20
N THR A 106 11.91 -3.05 3.24
CA THR A 106 11.55 -1.77 3.86
C THR A 106 12.74 -1.12 4.55
N ILE A 107 12.61 0.15 4.94
CA ILE A 107 13.61 0.77 5.81
C ILE A 107 13.77 0.04 7.15
N TYR A 108 12.71 -0.60 7.67
CA TYR A 108 12.77 -1.38 8.91
C TYR A 108 13.66 -2.62 8.72
N PHE A 109 13.42 -3.35 7.62
CA PHE A 109 14.21 -4.51 7.24
C PHE A 109 15.71 -4.18 7.14
N ARG A 110 16.03 -3.06 6.49
CA ARG A 110 17.41 -2.59 6.32
C ARG A 110 18.04 -2.07 7.62
N ASN A 111 17.28 -1.36 8.44
CA ASN A 111 17.74 -0.88 9.74
C ASN A 111 18.00 -2.03 10.72
N ALA A 112 17.27 -3.13 10.60
CA ALA A 112 17.54 -4.37 11.32
C ALA A 112 18.76 -5.14 10.78
N GLY A 113 19.37 -4.69 9.68
CA GLY A 113 20.54 -5.32 9.06
C GLY A 113 20.23 -6.61 8.30
N LEU A 114 18.96 -6.90 8.04
CA LEU A 114 18.51 -8.13 7.39
C LEU A 114 18.91 -8.20 5.90
N ASP A 115 19.10 -7.05 5.27
CA ASP A 115 19.59 -6.93 3.88
C ASP A 115 21.05 -7.39 3.69
N LYS A 116 21.79 -7.55 4.80
CA LYS A 116 23.19 -7.98 4.80
C LYS A 116 23.36 -9.45 5.20
N GLN A 117 22.27 -10.15 5.49
CA GLN A 117 22.35 -11.55 5.89
C GLN A 117 22.81 -12.43 4.72
N PRO A 118 23.63 -13.47 4.97
CA PRO A 118 24.03 -14.40 3.94
C PRO A 118 22.83 -15.03 3.23
N GLY A 119 22.85 -15.08 1.91
CA GLY A 119 21.77 -15.66 1.10
C GLY A 119 20.70 -14.67 0.66
N VAL A 120 20.58 -13.50 1.30
CA VAL A 120 19.66 -12.44 0.86
C VAL A 120 20.20 -11.74 -0.39
N ARG A 121 19.38 -11.63 -1.43
CA ARG A 121 19.73 -11.04 -2.72
C ARG A 121 18.64 -10.11 -3.23
N PRO A 122 18.96 -9.03 -3.96
CA PRO A 122 17.95 -8.24 -4.64
C PRO A 122 17.09 -9.12 -5.56
N ALA A 123 15.77 -9.01 -5.44
CA ALA A 123 14.86 -9.64 -6.39
C ALA A 123 14.74 -8.79 -7.65
N ILE A 124 14.46 -9.42 -8.79
CA ILE A 124 14.21 -8.71 -10.04
C ILE A 124 12.84 -8.04 -9.93
N ASN A 125 12.80 -6.73 -10.14
CA ASN A 125 11.53 -6.00 -10.22
C ASN A 125 10.81 -6.35 -11.53
N ASP A 126 9.52 -6.63 -11.43
CA ASP A 126 8.65 -6.81 -12.59
C ASP A 126 8.31 -5.45 -13.21
N VAL A 127 9.17 -4.99 -14.11
CA VAL A 127 9.04 -3.66 -14.76
C VAL A 127 8.00 -3.68 -15.87
N GLU A 128 7.83 -4.80 -16.56
CA GLU A 128 6.97 -4.92 -17.74
C GLU A 128 5.50 -5.12 -17.37
N LEU A 129 5.20 -5.68 -16.20
CA LEU A 129 3.83 -5.93 -15.74
C LEU A 129 2.99 -6.71 -16.78
N ALA A 130 3.61 -7.72 -17.40
CA ALA A 130 2.91 -8.59 -18.34
C ALA A 130 1.72 -9.28 -17.64
N ALA A 131 0.65 -9.56 -18.40
CA ALA A 131 -0.60 -10.12 -17.86
C ALA A 131 -0.45 -11.54 -17.24
N ASP A 132 0.65 -12.22 -17.58
CA ASP A 132 1.11 -13.50 -17.04
C ASP A 132 2.45 -13.38 -16.29
N GLY A 133 2.92 -12.14 -16.07
CA GLY A 133 4.15 -11.83 -15.37
C GLY A 133 4.06 -12.03 -13.84
N PRO A 134 5.20 -11.96 -13.14
CA PRO A 134 5.27 -12.18 -11.69
C PRO A 134 4.27 -11.36 -10.86
N PHE A 135 4.07 -10.08 -11.17
CA PHE A 135 3.14 -9.23 -10.45
C PHE A 135 1.69 -9.62 -10.73
N ALA A 136 1.33 -9.90 -11.99
CA ALA A 136 -0.02 -10.32 -12.36
C ALA A 136 -0.41 -11.65 -11.70
N LEU A 137 0.51 -12.63 -11.65
CA LEU A 137 0.31 -13.90 -10.96
C LEU A 137 0.13 -13.69 -9.44
N ALA A 138 1.02 -12.89 -8.83
CA ALA A 138 0.92 -12.59 -7.41
C ALA A 138 -0.38 -11.86 -7.05
N THR A 139 -0.85 -10.97 -7.93
CA THR A 139 -2.08 -10.21 -7.74
C THR A 139 -3.32 -11.10 -7.80
N LYS A 140 -3.34 -12.11 -8.69
CA LYS A 140 -4.42 -13.12 -8.74
C LYS A 140 -4.48 -13.96 -7.45
N GLU A 141 -3.32 -14.44 -6.99
CA GLU A 141 -3.17 -15.19 -5.73
C GLU A 141 -3.59 -14.31 -4.53
N PHE A 142 -3.15 -13.05 -4.49
CA PHE A 142 -3.50 -12.09 -3.46
C PHE A 142 -5.00 -11.84 -3.41
N ALA A 143 -5.62 -11.54 -4.55
CA ALA A 143 -7.05 -11.35 -4.67
C ALA A 143 -7.84 -12.59 -4.23
N ALA A 144 -7.32 -13.80 -4.45
CA ALA A 144 -7.93 -15.05 -4.02
C ALA A 144 -7.87 -15.27 -2.49
N ARG A 145 -6.82 -14.77 -1.82
CA ARG A 145 -6.67 -14.83 -0.35
C ARG A 145 -7.52 -13.82 0.40
N LEU A 146 -7.94 -12.72 -0.25
CA LEU A 146 -8.81 -11.73 0.37
C LEU A 146 -10.22 -12.30 0.64
N PRO A 147 -10.86 -11.88 1.74
CA PRO A 147 -12.26 -12.21 2.01
C PRO A 147 -13.18 -11.75 0.86
N LYS A 148 -14.36 -12.38 0.76
CA LYS A 148 -15.36 -12.06 -0.28
C LYS A 148 -16.22 -10.85 0.11
N VAL A 149 -15.53 -9.73 0.38
CA VAL A 149 -16.12 -8.42 0.66
C VAL A 149 -15.81 -7.44 -0.48
N PRO A 150 -16.56 -6.33 -0.60
CA PRO A 150 -16.22 -5.27 -1.55
C PRO A 150 -14.81 -4.72 -1.29
N VAL A 151 -14.10 -4.40 -2.37
CA VAL A 151 -12.75 -3.83 -2.34
C VAL A 151 -12.76 -2.51 -3.08
N LEU A 152 -12.48 -1.42 -2.37
CA LEU A 152 -12.25 -0.10 -2.95
C LEU A 152 -10.75 0.07 -3.24
N ILE A 153 -10.42 0.42 -4.46
CA ILE A 153 -9.05 0.77 -4.82
C ILE A 153 -8.91 2.29 -4.76
N HIS A 154 -7.95 2.74 -3.97
CA HIS A 154 -7.43 4.09 -4.02
C HIS A 154 -6.25 4.14 -4.99
N ARG A 155 -6.46 4.73 -6.18
CA ARG A 155 -5.42 4.96 -7.18
C ARG A 155 -4.53 6.13 -6.78
N ALA A 156 -3.67 5.89 -5.79
CA ALA A 156 -2.67 6.85 -5.36
C ALA A 156 -1.48 6.89 -6.33
N PHE A 157 -1.06 8.10 -6.71
CA PHE A 157 0.06 8.37 -7.61
C PHE A 157 1.02 9.39 -7.01
N TRP A 158 2.29 9.32 -7.38
CA TRP A 158 3.32 10.24 -6.91
C TRP A 158 3.07 11.65 -7.44
N ALA A 159 3.06 12.63 -6.53
CA ALA A 159 3.12 14.05 -6.85
C ALA A 159 4.43 14.37 -7.58
N SER A 160 4.33 15.21 -8.60
CA SER A 160 5.47 15.70 -9.36
C SER A 160 6.09 16.94 -8.73
N HIS A 161 5.25 17.80 -8.14
CA HIS A 161 5.65 19.07 -7.56
C HIS A 161 5.07 19.25 -6.16
N ASP A 162 5.72 20.11 -5.39
CA ASP A 162 5.23 20.58 -4.10
C ASP A 162 4.40 21.87 -4.21
N ILE A 163 3.99 22.42 -3.07
CA ILE A 163 3.22 23.66 -2.95
C ILE A 163 3.92 24.89 -3.53
N ALA A 164 5.24 24.89 -3.67
CA ALA A 164 6.00 25.96 -4.30
C ALA A 164 6.11 25.78 -5.82
N GLY A 165 5.60 24.67 -6.36
CA GLY A 165 5.76 24.27 -7.75
C GLY A 165 7.12 23.66 -8.05
N GLU A 166 7.90 23.30 -7.02
CA GLU A 166 9.23 22.72 -7.19
C GLU A 166 9.14 21.19 -7.33
N PRO A 167 9.96 20.57 -8.19
CA PRO A 167 9.98 19.11 -8.32
C PRO A 167 10.35 18.40 -7.01
N VAL A 168 9.49 17.50 -6.54
CA VAL A 168 9.70 16.75 -5.28
C VAL A 168 10.81 15.70 -5.43
N SER A 169 10.99 15.18 -6.65
CA SER A 169 12.03 14.22 -7.01
C SER A 169 12.34 14.30 -8.51
N ASP A 170 13.26 13.48 -9.04
CA ASP A 170 13.49 13.40 -10.49
C ASP A 170 12.17 13.06 -11.21
N LEU A 171 11.68 13.98 -12.02
CA LEU A 171 10.41 13.86 -12.74
C LEU A 171 10.34 12.62 -13.64
N ARG A 172 11.47 12.09 -14.12
CA ARG A 172 11.51 10.83 -14.87
C ARG A 172 11.21 9.64 -13.97
N VAL A 173 11.70 9.67 -12.72
CA VAL A 173 11.40 8.65 -11.70
C VAL A 173 9.93 8.73 -11.32
N THR A 174 9.40 9.93 -11.05
CA THR A 174 7.96 10.12 -10.77
C THR A 174 7.10 9.55 -11.91
N ARG A 175 7.38 9.95 -13.16
CA ARG A 175 6.63 9.48 -14.33
C ARG A 175 6.71 7.96 -14.50
N ARG A 176 7.90 7.37 -14.30
CA ARG A 176 8.08 5.91 -14.39
C ARG A 176 7.27 5.18 -13.34
N ASN A 177 7.30 5.64 -12.08
CA ASN A 177 6.51 5.03 -11.01
C ASN A 177 5.00 5.17 -11.26
N ASN A 178 4.53 6.34 -11.69
CA ASN A 178 3.10 6.53 -11.97
C ASN A 178 2.62 5.68 -13.16
N ASN A 179 3.43 5.54 -14.21
CA ASN A 179 3.11 4.65 -15.33
C ASN A 179 3.05 3.18 -14.88
N TRP A 180 3.98 2.76 -14.03
CA TRP A 180 3.96 1.42 -13.45
C TRP A 180 2.72 1.21 -12.57
N LEU A 181 2.37 2.18 -11.72
CA LEU A 181 1.19 2.13 -10.84
C LEU A 181 -0.11 2.05 -11.65
N GLU A 182 -0.25 2.78 -12.75
CA GLU A 182 -1.44 2.73 -13.62
C GLU A 182 -1.70 1.29 -14.09
N HIS A 183 -0.67 0.63 -14.62
CA HIS A 183 -0.78 -0.75 -15.08
C HIS A 183 -0.99 -1.73 -13.91
N ALA A 184 -0.34 -1.51 -12.77
CA ALA A 184 -0.48 -2.35 -11.58
C ALA A 184 -1.92 -2.29 -11.00
N TYR A 185 -2.53 -1.10 -10.95
CA TYR A 185 -3.93 -0.94 -10.56
C TYR A 185 -4.87 -1.66 -11.52
N ALA A 186 -4.62 -1.59 -12.84
CA ALA A 186 -5.43 -2.31 -13.82
C ALA A 186 -5.36 -3.85 -13.62
N LEU A 187 -4.19 -4.39 -13.30
CA LEU A 187 -4.03 -5.82 -12.97
C LEU A 187 -4.76 -6.20 -11.68
N LEU A 188 -4.74 -5.32 -10.67
CA LEU A 188 -5.45 -5.53 -9.41
C LEU A 188 -6.98 -5.51 -9.60
N GLU A 189 -7.50 -4.52 -10.33
CA GLU A 189 -8.92 -4.42 -10.67
C GLU A 189 -9.39 -5.68 -11.40
N ALA A 190 -8.64 -6.12 -12.42
CA ALA A 190 -8.96 -7.33 -13.17
C ALA A 190 -8.95 -8.59 -12.29
N ALA A 191 -8.02 -8.71 -11.34
CA ALA A 191 -7.94 -9.84 -10.43
C ALA A 191 -9.06 -9.85 -9.36
N LEU A 192 -9.54 -8.68 -8.97
CA LEU A 192 -10.64 -8.55 -8.00
C LEU A 192 -12.01 -8.86 -8.63
N GLY A 193 -12.18 -8.57 -9.92
CA GLY A 193 -13.42 -8.80 -10.66
C GLY A 193 -14.59 -8.02 -10.05
N ASP A 194 -15.75 -8.67 -9.90
CA ASP A 194 -16.98 -8.06 -9.38
C ASP A 194 -16.87 -7.53 -7.94
N ARG A 195 -15.79 -7.87 -7.21
CA ARG A 195 -15.52 -7.32 -5.88
C ARG A 195 -14.94 -5.91 -5.93
N ALA A 196 -14.34 -5.50 -7.06
CA ALA A 196 -13.80 -4.17 -7.20
C ALA A 196 -14.93 -3.15 -7.30
N LEU A 197 -15.03 -2.28 -6.29
CA LEU A 197 -15.84 -1.07 -6.38
C LEU A 197 -15.20 -0.10 -7.38
N PRO A 198 -15.97 0.86 -7.94
CA PRO A 198 -15.38 1.93 -8.75
C PRO A 198 -14.21 2.59 -7.99
N PRO A 199 -13.00 2.64 -8.59
CA PRO A 199 -11.83 3.17 -7.89
C PRO A 199 -11.99 4.66 -7.61
N VAL A 200 -11.29 5.12 -6.57
CA VAL A 200 -11.18 6.54 -6.23
C VAL A 200 -9.79 7.04 -6.61
N GLU A 201 -9.74 8.23 -7.20
CA GLU A 201 -8.51 8.94 -7.54
C GLU A 201 -8.74 10.41 -7.20
N VAL A 202 -7.87 10.96 -6.35
CA VAL A 202 -7.88 12.38 -6.03
C VAL A 202 -7.45 13.18 -7.26
N ASP A 203 -8.14 14.28 -7.53
CA ASP A 203 -7.86 15.13 -8.69
C ASP A 203 -6.38 15.54 -8.76
N ALA A 204 -5.84 15.59 -9.98
CA ALA A 204 -4.45 15.91 -10.21
C ALA A 204 -4.06 17.31 -9.68
N SER A 205 -5.01 18.24 -9.56
CA SER A 205 -4.80 19.57 -8.96
C SER A 205 -4.58 19.53 -7.46
N ALA A 206 -5.10 18.52 -6.75
CA ALA A 206 -4.86 18.30 -5.32
C ALA A 206 -3.68 17.34 -5.06
N ARG A 207 -3.17 16.66 -6.09
CA ARG A 207 -1.98 15.78 -6.01
C ARG A 207 -0.67 16.57 -5.95
N ILE A 208 -0.51 17.33 -4.88
CA ILE A 208 0.62 18.20 -4.57
C ILE A 208 1.30 17.69 -3.31
N ALA A 209 2.63 17.61 -3.30
CA ALA A 209 3.36 17.20 -2.11
C ALA A 209 3.45 18.33 -1.08
N ASP A 210 3.38 17.98 0.20
CA ASP A 210 3.65 18.89 1.31
C ASP A 210 5.09 18.69 1.82
N PRO A 211 6.00 19.67 1.64
CA PRO A 211 7.34 19.60 2.20
C PRO A 211 7.36 19.57 3.74
N GLY A 212 6.32 20.11 4.37
CA GLY A 212 6.12 20.17 5.83
C GLY A 212 5.42 18.95 6.41
N HIS A 213 5.16 17.92 5.61
CA HIS A 213 4.38 16.77 6.04
C HIS A 213 5.01 16.08 7.25
N ARG A 214 4.18 15.58 8.19
CA ARG A 214 4.64 14.98 9.46
C ARG A 214 5.58 13.78 9.32
N TRP A 215 5.58 13.13 8.14
CA TRP A 215 6.46 12.00 7.81
C TRP A 215 7.70 12.41 7.00
N GLY A 216 7.97 13.71 6.91
CA GLY A 216 9.02 14.30 6.08
C GLY A 216 8.59 14.50 4.62
N PRO A 217 9.44 15.13 3.80
CA PRO A 217 9.14 15.39 2.40
C PRO A 217 9.12 14.09 1.59
N GLY A 218 8.18 13.98 0.66
CA GLY A 218 8.12 12.86 -0.28
C GLY A 218 7.00 13.01 -1.30
N PRO A 219 7.12 12.39 -2.48
CA PRO A 219 6.12 12.53 -3.55
C PRO A 219 4.79 11.81 -3.25
N TYR A 220 4.66 11.19 -2.10
CA TYR A 220 3.47 10.48 -1.62
C TYR A 220 3.06 11.00 -0.23
N HIS A 221 3.43 12.22 0.11
CA HIS A 221 3.04 12.93 1.31
C HIS A 221 2.40 14.24 0.85
N TYR A 222 1.08 14.29 0.85
CA TYR A 222 0.33 15.32 0.14
C TYR A 222 -0.12 16.46 1.07
N ILE A 223 -0.65 17.52 0.48
CA ILE A 223 -1.36 18.58 1.19
C ILE A 223 -2.70 18.10 1.79
N ASP A 224 -3.25 18.84 2.75
CA ASP A 224 -4.51 18.51 3.44
C ASP A 224 -5.72 18.41 2.49
N GLU A 225 -5.72 19.18 1.40
CA GLU A 225 -6.74 19.16 0.36
C GLU A 225 -6.86 17.77 -0.29
N TYR A 226 -5.73 17.10 -0.49
CA TYR A 226 -5.70 15.73 -1.03
C TYR A 226 -6.45 14.77 -0.09
N TYR A 227 -6.17 14.85 1.20
CA TYR A 227 -6.78 13.97 2.21
C TYR A 227 -8.26 14.28 2.45
N THR A 228 -8.65 15.56 2.31
CA THR A 228 -10.05 15.98 2.35
C THR A 228 -10.83 15.35 1.21
N GLU A 229 -10.33 15.48 -0.03
CA GLU A 229 -10.99 14.91 -1.20
C GLU A 229 -11.03 13.37 -1.13
N LEU A 230 -9.92 12.74 -0.74
CA LEU A 230 -9.85 11.29 -0.57
C LEU A 230 -10.89 10.79 0.43
N SER A 231 -11.01 11.45 1.59
CA SER A 231 -11.97 11.08 2.63
C SER A 231 -13.42 11.16 2.12
N ASP A 232 -13.76 12.22 1.40
CA ASP A 232 -15.09 12.39 0.81
C ASP A 232 -15.40 11.32 -0.25
N GLN A 233 -14.45 11.04 -1.14
CA GLN A 233 -14.61 10.01 -2.17
C GLN A 233 -14.77 8.61 -1.54
N VAL A 234 -13.93 8.26 -0.56
CA VAL A 234 -14.00 6.97 0.14
C VAL A 234 -15.31 6.82 0.89
N ARG A 235 -15.73 7.85 1.66
CA ARG A 235 -17.02 7.83 2.39
C ARG A 235 -18.18 7.59 1.44
N LYS A 236 -18.21 8.29 0.30
CA LYS A 236 -19.25 8.12 -0.72
C LYS A 236 -19.21 6.73 -1.35
N ALA A 237 -18.03 6.20 -1.67
CA ALA A 237 -17.89 4.89 -2.28
C ALA A 237 -18.34 3.76 -1.34
N LEU A 238 -17.94 3.82 -0.07
CA LEU A 238 -18.28 2.80 0.92
C LEU A 238 -19.75 2.85 1.36
N ALA A 239 -20.37 4.04 1.36
CA ALA A 239 -21.80 4.17 1.63
C ALA A 239 -22.69 3.49 0.57
N ASN A 240 -22.20 3.33 -0.66
CA ASN A 240 -22.92 2.68 -1.75
C ASN A 240 -22.64 1.16 -1.86
N ALA A 241 -21.73 0.64 -1.05
CA ALA A 241 -21.32 -0.77 -1.05
C ALA A 241 -22.14 -1.64 -0.07
N GLY A 242 -22.94 -1.01 0.81
CA GLY A 242 -23.80 -1.65 1.81
C GLY A 242 -25.28 -1.66 1.42
#